data_AF-A0A9W9RA65-F1
#
_entry.id   AF-A0A9W9RA65-F1
#
_cell.length_a   1.000
_cell.length_b   1.000
_cell.length_c   1.000
_cell.angle_alpha   90.00
_cell.angle_beta   90.00
_cell.angle_gamma   90.00
#
_symmetry.space_group_name_H-M   'P 1'
#
loop_
_entity.id
_entity.type
_entity.pdbx_description
1 polymer ?
#
loop_
_entity_poly.entity_id
_entity_poly.type
_entity_poly.pdbx_seq_one_letter_code
_entity_poly.pdbx_strand_id
1 'polypeptide(L)'
;MTNPFSYRPYRIQSSIEAFEVSVHKYLHQHPEIRDILSAAILIHKNRVLLVQRAADDDFPNRWEVPGGTANKDETIVQCAIRELYEEVGLAASTVLAMVSEVVWTASDSGGQRRPGLGCLENILFLCHDGWCHAGNGLEN
;
A
#
# COMPACT_ATOMS: atom_id res chain seq x y z
N MET A 1 17.44 -20.67 8.18
CA MET A 1 16.33 -20.32 7.29
C MET A 1 16.21 -18.81 7.34
N THR A 2 16.77 -18.10 6.37
CA THR A 2 16.73 -16.64 6.30
C THR A 2 15.35 -16.20 5.84
N ASN A 3 14.71 -15.31 6.60
CA ASN A 3 13.46 -14.68 6.22
C ASN A 3 13.64 -14.02 4.83
N PRO A 4 12.89 -14.42 3.78
CA PRO A 4 13.01 -13.81 2.45
C PRO A 4 12.56 -12.34 2.43
N PHE A 5 11.90 -11.86 3.50
CA PHE A 5 11.38 -10.50 3.63
C PHE A 5 12.38 -9.51 4.28
N SER A 6 13.67 -9.62 4.01
CA SER A 6 14.63 -8.57 4.40
C SER A 6 14.48 -7.34 3.49
N TYR A 7 13.30 -6.73 3.48
CA TYR A 7 13.11 -5.38 2.97
C TYR A 7 14.01 -4.45 3.77
N ARG A 8 14.54 -3.41 3.11
CA ARG A 8 15.33 -2.38 3.80
C ARG A 8 14.52 -1.88 5.00
N PRO A 9 15.16 -1.65 6.17
CA PRO A 9 14.46 -1.10 7.32
C PRO A 9 13.74 0.19 6.93
N TYR A 10 12.44 0.25 7.19
CA TYR A 10 11.63 1.45 7.06
C TYR A 10 11.13 1.89 8.43
N ARG A 11 10.76 3.17 8.53
CA ARG A 11 10.09 3.73 9.71
C ARG A 11 8.62 3.98 9.40
N ILE A 12 7.79 3.99 10.43
CA ILE A 12 6.40 4.43 10.34
C ILE A 12 6.19 5.63 11.25
N GLN A 13 5.30 6.54 10.87
CA GLN A 13 4.84 7.61 11.75
C GLN A 13 3.79 7.09 12.72
N SER A 14 3.72 7.67 13.93
CA SER A 14 2.78 7.20 14.95
C SER A 14 1.31 7.29 14.54
N SER A 15 0.97 8.21 13.64
CA SER A 15 -0.38 8.36 13.07
C SER A 15 -0.86 7.14 12.30
N ILE A 16 0.01 6.19 11.94
CA ILE A 16 -0.34 4.97 11.22
C ILE A 16 -0.01 3.68 11.98
N GLU A 17 0.31 3.77 13.27
CA GLU A 17 0.60 2.59 14.10
C GLU A 17 -0.55 1.57 14.12
N ALA A 18 -1.79 2.02 13.95
CA ALA A 18 -2.96 1.15 13.85
C ALA A 18 -2.90 0.16 12.67
N PHE A 19 -2.13 0.49 11.62
CA PHE A 19 -1.95 -0.35 10.43
C PHE A 19 -0.73 -1.27 10.52
N GLU A 20 0.06 -1.17 11.60
CA GLU A 20 1.14 -2.10 11.94
C GLU A 20 0.61 -3.30 12.74
N VAL A 21 -0.47 -3.87 12.23
CA VAL A 21 -1.15 -5.06 12.74
C VAL A 21 -1.23 -6.08 11.61
N SER A 22 -1.09 -7.38 11.92
CA SER A 22 -1.25 -8.39 10.88
C SER A 22 -2.64 -8.34 10.26
N VAL A 23 -2.71 -8.55 8.95
CA VAL A 23 -3.96 -8.58 8.20
C VAL A 23 -4.93 -9.60 8.79
N HIS A 24 -4.44 -10.77 9.21
CA HIS A 24 -5.26 -11.77 9.88
C HIS A 24 -5.98 -11.21 11.12
N LYS A 25 -5.26 -10.45 11.96
CA LYS A 25 -5.82 -9.86 13.17
C LYS A 25 -6.76 -8.70 12.84
N TYR A 26 -6.42 -7.89 11.85
CA TYR A 26 -7.30 -6.82 11.36
C TYR A 26 -8.64 -7.39 10.89
N LEU A 27 -8.63 -8.38 9.99
CA LEU A 27 -9.85 -9.00 9.47
C LEU A 27 -10.71 -9.67 10.56
N HIS A 28 -10.10 -10.19 11.62
CA HIS A 28 -10.84 -10.68 12.79
C HIS A 28 -11.57 -9.57 13.56
N GLN A 29 -11.04 -8.35 13.56
CA GLN A 29 -11.63 -7.19 14.20
C GLN A 29 -12.69 -6.52 13.31
N HIS A 30 -12.63 -6.76 12.00
CA HIS A 30 -13.47 -6.18 10.96
C HIS A 30 -14.15 -7.27 10.12
N PRO A 31 -15.11 -8.04 10.69
CA PRO A 31 -15.72 -9.19 10.03
C PRO A 31 -16.52 -8.87 8.75
N GLU A 32 -16.85 -7.59 8.52
CA GLU A 32 -17.46 -7.09 7.30
C GLU A 32 -16.48 -6.98 6.11
N ILE A 33 -15.18 -6.96 6.39
CA ILE A 33 -14.11 -6.88 5.40
C ILE A 33 -13.64 -8.30 5.07
N ARG A 34 -13.58 -8.60 3.78
CA ARG A 34 -13.16 -9.91 3.27
C ARG A 34 -11.65 -9.95 3.07
N ASP A 35 -11.12 -8.98 2.34
CA ASP A 35 -9.70 -8.86 2.04
C ASP A 35 -9.29 -7.38 1.99
N ILE A 36 -7.99 -7.14 2.11
CA ILE A 36 -7.37 -5.82 2.10
C ILE A 36 -6.48 -5.70 0.87
N LEU A 37 -6.63 -4.59 0.15
CA LEU A 37 -5.66 -4.09 -0.81
C LEU A 37 -4.84 -2.99 -0.12
N SER A 38 -3.53 -2.99 -0.33
CA SER A 38 -2.64 -1.97 0.23
C SER A 38 -1.69 -1.46 -0.85
N ALA A 39 -1.53 -0.14 -0.91
CA ALA A 39 -0.79 0.54 -1.97
C ALA A 39 0.11 1.67 -1.47
N ALA A 40 1.17 1.96 -2.22
CA ALA A 40 2.20 2.93 -1.85
C ALA A 40 2.25 4.13 -2.82
N ILE A 41 1.94 5.32 -2.31
CA ILE A 41 2.21 6.60 -2.96
C ILE A 41 3.65 6.99 -2.62
N LEU A 42 4.61 6.63 -3.47
CA LEU A 42 6.00 7.02 -3.28
C LEU A 42 6.26 8.45 -3.78
N ILE A 43 6.72 9.33 -2.89
CA ILE A 43 7.20 10.68 -3.24
C ILE A 43 8.72 10.71 -3.27
N HIS A 44 9.26 11.23 -4.37
CA HIS A 44 10.67 11.59 -4.51
C HIS A 44 10.82 12.95 -5.20
N LYS A 45 11.52 13.90 -4.57
CA LYS A 45 11.76 15.25 -5.11
C LYS A 45 10.49 15.93 -5.67
N ASN A 46 9.42 15.97 -4.87
CA ASN A 46 8.11 16.51 -5.22
C ASN A 46 7.44 15.87 -6.45
N ARG A 47 7.81 14.63 -6.77
CA ARG A 47 7.15 13.82 -7.79
C ARG A 47 6.57 12.56 -7.17
N VAL A 48 5.46 12.10 -7.72
CA VAL A 48 4.82 10.84 -7.36
C VAL A 48 5.19 9.78 -8.39
N LEU A 49 5.50 8.58 -7.93
CA LEU A 49 5.63 7.41 -8.78
C LEU A 49 4.24 6.91 -9.20
N LEU A 50 4.05 6.71 -10.50
CA LEU A 50 2.93 5.97 -11.07
C LEU A 50 3.48 4.87 -11.98
N VAL A 51 2.77 3.75 -12.05
CA VAL A 51 3.04 2.63 -12.94
C VAL A 51 1.93 2.58 -13.99
N GLN A 52 2.30 2.33 -15.24
CA GLN A 52 1.33 2.09 -16.30
C GLN A 52 1.12 0.58 -16.45
N ARG A 53 -0.14 0.16 -16.33
CA ARG A 53 -0.55 -1.23 -16.51
C ARG A 53 -0.21 -1.72 -17.92
N ALA A 54 0.17 -2.98 -18.03
CA ALA A 54 0.48 -3.59 -19.31
C ALA A 54 -0.75 -3.58 -20.25
N ALA A 55 -0.50 -3.65 -21.55
CA ALA A 55 -1.57 -3.58 -22.55
C ALA A 55 -2.47 -4.83 -22.56
N ASP A 56 -2.00 -5.93 -21.99
CA ASP A 56 -2.65 -7.23 -21.86
C ASP A 56 -3.14 -7.53 -20.43
N ASP A 57 -3.07 -6.54 -19.54
CA ASP A 57 -3.58 -6.63 -18.18
C ASP A 57 -5.08 -6.23 -18.09
N ASP A 58 -5.73 -6.54 -16.97
CA ASP A 58 -7.03 -5.99 -16.63
C ASP A 58 -6.94 -4.46 -16.58
N PHE A 59 -7.91 -3.74 -17.12
CA PHE A 59 -7.88 -2.26 -17.25
C PHE A 59 -6.59 -1.73 -17.92
N PRO A 60 -6.33 -2.10 -19.18
CA PRO A 60 -5.04 -1.90 -19.82
C PRO A 60 -4.68 -0.43 -20.00
N ASN A 61 -3.38 -0.13 -19.97
CA ASN A 61 -2.79 1.20 -20.16
C ASN A 61 -3.23 2.29 -19.16
N ARG A 62 -3.92 1.93 -18.07
CA ARG A 62 -4.24 2.85 -16.98
C ARG A 62 -3.01 3.10 -16.11
N TRP A 63 -2.99 4.25 -15.45
CA TRP A 63 -1.96 4.62 -14.50
C TRP A 63 -2.45 4.40 -13.07
N GLU A 64 -1.60 3.80 -12.25
CA GLU A 64 -1.90 3.51 -10.84
C GLU A 64 -0.66 3.67 -9.96
N VAL A 65 -0.87 3.57 -8.66
CA VAL A 65 0.21 3.44 -7.68
C VAL A 65 0.49 1.96 -7.43
N PRO A 66 1.74 1.57 -7.11
CA PRO A 66 2.06 0.19 -6.79
C PRO A 66 1.23 -0.32 -5.61
N GLY A 67 0.70 -1.54 -5.71
CA GLY A 67 -0.15 -2.10 -4.67
C GLY A 67 -0.85 -3.38 -5.06
N GLY A 68 -1.37 -4.09 -4.07
CA GLY A 68 -1.93 -5.41 -4.27
C GLY A 68 -2.61 -5.98 -3.04
N THR A 69 -2.95 -7.26 -3.10
CA THR A 69 -3.69 -7.94 -2.02
C THR A 69 -2.75 -8.30 -0.89
N ALA A 70 -3.15 -7.95 0.33
CA ALA A 70 -2.35 -8.22 1.51
C ALA A 70 -2.42 -9.69 1.94
N ASN A 71 -1.26 -10.23 2.33
CA ASN A 71 -1.16 -11.58 2.89
C ASN A 71 -1.58 -11.59 4.35
N LYS A 72 -2.08 -12.73 4.85
CA LYS A 72 -2.59 -12.84 6.23
C LYS A 72 -1.53 -12.59 7.32
N ASP A 73 -0.29 -12.97 7.05
CA ASP A 73 0.81 -12.98 8.02
C ASP A 73 1.64 -11.69 8.02
N GLU A 74 1.39 -10.77 7.09
CA GLU A 74 2.06 -9.46 7.04
C GLU A 74 1.16 -8.35 7.62
N THR A 75 1.76 -7.21 7.98
CA THR A 75 0.99 -6.01 8.31
C THR A 75 0.45 -5.33 7.06
N ILE A 76 -0.59 -4.50 7.23
CA ILE A 76 -1.16 -3.74 6.11
C ILE A 76 -0.10 -2.82 5.49
N VAL A 77 0.76 -2.22 6.32
CA VAL A 77 1.89 -1.40 5.85
C VAL A 77 2.94 -2.26 5.14
N GLN A 78 3.28 -3.45 5.67
CA GLN A 78 4.22 -4.37 5.03
C GLN A 78 3.77 -4.77 3.63
N CYS A 79 2.48 -4.97 3.41
CA CYS A 79 1.93 -5.23 2.07
C CYS A 79 2.29 -4.10 1.08
N ALA A 80 2.02 -2.83 1.42
CA ALA A 80 2.33 -1.70 0.52
C ALA A 80 3.84 -1.61 0.22
N ILE A 81 4.70 -1.91 1.20
CA ILE A 81 6.15 -1.91 1.03
C ILE A 81 6.61 -3.07 0.14
N ARG A 82 6.03 -4.26 0.33
CA ARG A 82 6.29 -5.44 -0.50
C ARG A 82 5.91 -5.17 -1.95
N GLU A 83 4.69 -4.71 -2.21
CA GLU A 83 4.18 -4.46 -3.56
C GLU A 83 5.00 -3.39 -4.29
N LEU A 84 5.36 -2.30 -3.59
CA LEU A 84 6.30 -1.30 -4.11
C LEU A 84 7.63 -1.93 -4.55
N TYR A 85 8.14 -2.91 -3.81
CA TYR A 85 9.39 -3.56 -4.20
C TYR A 85 9.19 -4.57 -5.33
N GLU A 86 8.16 -5.41 -5.27
CA GLU A 86 7.89 -6.47 -6.25
C GLU A 86 7.58 -5.90 -7.64
N GLU A 87 6.81 -4.81 -7.73
CA GLU A 87 6.36 -4.26 -9.00
C GLU A 87 7.36 -3.30 -9.66
N VAL A 88 8.12 -2.53 -8.86
CA VAL A 88 9.00 -1.48 -9.39
C VAL A 88 10.45 -1.53 -8.86
N GLY A 89 10.77 -2.46 -7.95
CA GLY A 89 12.13 -2.62 -7.42
C GLY A 89 12.59 -1.51 -6.47
N LEU A 90 11.67 -0.67 -5.99
CA LEU A 90 11.99 0.47 -5.11
C LEU A 90 11.67 0.16 -3.65
N ALA A 91 12.40 0.79 -2.74
CA ALA A 91 12.19 0.66 -1.31
C ALA A 91 11.87 2.02 -0.69
N ALA A 92 10.77 2.11 0.06
CA ALA A 92 10.51 3.28 0.90
C ALA A 92 11.37 3.21 2.18
N SER A 93 11.76 4.37 2.67
CA SER A 93 12.49 4.49 3.94
C SER A 93 11.58 4.85 5.12
N THR A 94 10.47 5.53 4.85
CA THR A 94 9.47 5.87 5.85
C THR A 94 8.09 5.90 5.21
N VAL A 95 7.11 5.44 5.97
CA VAL A 95 5.69 5.53 5.68
C VAL A 95 5.10 6.62 6.59
N LEU A 96 4.60 7.68 5.97
CA LEU A 96 4.30 8.96 6.61
C LEU A 96 2.86 9.06 7.11
N ALA A 97 1.91 8.61 6.29
CA ALA A 97 0.49 8.79 6.58
C ALA A 97 -0.35 7.81 5.76
N MET A 98 -1.55 7.49 6.26
CA MET A 98 -2.63 7.00 5.43
C MET A 98 -3.23 8.19 4.69
N VAL A 99 -3.32 8.09 3.37
CA VAL A 99 -3.87 9.16 2.51
C VAL A 99 -5.34 8.91 2.20
N SER A 100 -5.71 7.64 2.02
CA SER A 100 -7.07 7.27 1.65
C SER A 100 -7.37 5.85 2.11
N GLU A 101 -8.64 5.64 2.46
CA GLU A 101 -9.26 4.36 2.74
C GLU A 101 -10.52 4.29 1.85
N VAL A 102 -10.63 3.24 1.04
CA VAL A 102 -11.75 3.06 0.12
C VAL A 102 -12.31 1.65 0.27
N VAL A 103 -13.56 1.55 0.70
CA VAL A 103 -14.26 0.27 0.86
C VAL A 103 -15.12 0.00 -0.36
N TRP A 104 -14.77 -1.06 -1.09
CA TRP A 104 -15.53 -1.58 -2.22
C TRP A 104 -16.50 -2.65 -1.76
N THR A 105 -17.78 -2.45 -2.09
CA THR A 105 -18.82 -3.45 -1.85
C THR A 105 -19.18 -4.11 -3.16
N ALA A 106 -19.16 -5.44 -3.19
CA ALA A 106 -19.60 -6.17 -4.37
C ALA A 106 -21.09 -5.88 -4.62
N SER A 107 -21.39 -5.39 -5.81
CA SER A 107 -22.75 -5.24 -6.31
C SER A 107 -23.03 -6.30 -7.37
N ASP A 108 -24.30 -6.68 -7.51
CA ASP A 108 -24.75 -7.41 -8.69
C ASP A 108 -24.90 -6.49 -9.90
N SER A 109 -25.22 -7.10 -11.03
CA SER A 109 -25.39 -6.38 -12.30
C SER A 109 -26.51 -5.33 -12.24
N GLY A 110 -27.38 -5.38 -11.21
CA GLY A 110 -28.43 -4.41 -10.93
C GLY A 110 -28.03 -3.32 -9.92
N GLY A 111 -26.77 -3.29 -9.48
CA GLY A 111 -26.27 -2.33 -8.50
C GLY A 111 -26.65 -2.65 -7.05
N GLN A 112 -27.27 -3.81 -6.79
CA GLN A 112 -27.65 -4.19 -5.43
C GLN A 112 -26.50 -4.91 -4.73
N ARG A 113 -26.27 -4.59 -3.45
CA ARG A 113 -25.23 -5.25 -2.65
C ARG A 113 -25.45 -6.76 -2.65
N ARG A 114 -24.40 -7.53 -2.95
CA ARG A 114 -24.42 -9.00 -2.87
C ARG A 114 -24.20 -9.43 -1.42
N PRO A 115 -25.20 -10.00 -0.74
CA PRO A 115 -25.03 -10.48 0.62
C PRO A 115 -23.98 -11.60 0.68
N GLY A 116 -23.11 -11.57 1.69
CA GLY A 116 -22.14 -12.64 1.96
C GLY A 116 -20.79 -12.57 1.21
N LEU A 117 -20.60 -11.62 0.29
CA LEU A 117 -19.31 -11.48 -0.43
C LEU A 117 -18.27 -10.60 0.30
N GLY A 118 -18.67 -9.97 1.42
CA GLY A 118 -17.85 -9.04 2.19
C GLY A 118 -17.40 -7.81 1.40
N CYS A 119 -16.72 -6.88 2.05
CA CYS A 119 -16.14 -5.71 1.40
C CYS A 119 -14.64 -5.89 1.13
N LEU A 120 -14.12 -5.24 0.10
CA LEU A 120 -12.69 -5.10 -0.12
C LEU A 120 -12.27 -3.71 0.35
N GLU A 121 -11.32 -3.64 1.27
CA GLU A 121 -10.81 -2.37 1.77
C GLU A 121 -9.49 -2.04 1.10
N ASN A 122 -9.36 -0.85 0.51
CA ASN A 122 -8.13 -0.39 -0.13
C ASN A 122 -7.53 0.77 0.67
N ILE A 123 -6.31 0.57 1.16
CA ILE A 123 -5.61 1.53 2.03
C ILE A 123 -4.37 2.04 1.31
N LEU A 124 -4.27 3.35 1.13
CA LEU A 124 -3.17 4.00 0.42
C LEU A 124 -2.27 4.72 1.41
N PHE A 125 -0.98 4.41 1.38
CA PHE A 125 0.02 5.03 2.24
C PHE A 125 0.92 6.00 1.48
N LEU A 126 1.22 7.13 2.11
CA LEU A 126 2.25 8.06 1.66
C LEU A 126 3.63 7.57 2.10
N CYS A 127 4.53 7.38 1.14
CA CYS A 127 5.87 6.87 1.36
C CYS A 127 6.93 7.86 0.87
N HIS A 128 8.10 7.88 1.51
CA HIS A 128 9.27 8.61 1.00
C HIS A 128 10.52 7.74 0.96
N ASP A 129 11.38 7.99 -0.03
CA ASP A 129 12.52 7.15 -0.40
C ASP A 129 13.83 7.46 0.36
N GLY A 130 13.76 8.18 1.47
CA GLY A 130 14.89 8.33 2.41
C GLY A 130 15.97 9.31 2.00
N TRP A 131 15.87 9.87 0.80
CA TRP A 131 16.71 10.99 0.36
C TRP A 131 16.20 12.30 0.94
N CYS A 132 16.36 12.46 2.25
CA CYS A 132 16.44 13.79 2.82
C CYS A 132 17.72 14.42 2.24
N HIS A 133 17.61 15.54 1.54
CA HIS A 133 18.79 16.35 1.23
C HIS A 133 19.39 16.76 2.57
N ALA A 134 20.46 16.08 3.00
CA ALA A 134 21.38 16.67 3.95
C ALA A 134 21.86 17.98 3.33
N GLY A 135 21.82 19.06 4.12
CA GLY A 135 21.73 20.42 3.63
C GLY A 135 22.81 20.83 2.62
N ASN A 136 22.42 21.67 1.66
CA ASN A 136 23.36 22.65 1.12
C ASN A 136 23.38 23.85 2.07
N GLY A 137 24.04 23.66 3.21
CA GLY A 137 24.79 24.74 3.83
C GLY A 137 26.15 24.77 3.17
N LEU A 138 26.28 25.51 2.07
CA LEU A 138 27.54 26.13 1.66
C LEU A 138 27.17 27.46 1.00
N GLU A 139 27.51 28.52 1.72
CA GLU A 139 27.83 29.82 1.16
C GLU A 139 28.78 29.64 -0.03
N ASN A 140 28.48 30.35 -1.12
CA ASN A 140 29.41 31.14 -1.92
C ASN A 140 28.59 32.10 -2.80
#